data_AF-A0A7J8QH08-F1
#
_entry.id   AF-A0A7J8QH08-F1
#
_cell.length_a   1.000
_cell.length_b   1.000
_cell.length_c   1.000
_cell.angle_alpha   90.00
_cell.angle_beta   90.00
_cell.angle_gamma   90.00
#
_symmetry.space_group_name_H-M   'P 1'
#
loop_
_entity.id
_entity.type
_entity.pdbx_description
1 polymer ?
#
loop_
_entity_poly.entity_id
_entity_poly.type
_entity_poly.pdbx_seq_one_letter_code
_entity_poly.pdbx_strand_id
1 'polypeptide(L)'
;MEVERVQAIVSSSLTEDNIPTEFIRPEDEQPAITTFHGPIPDIPVIDFSDPDQDNIIRLIANASRDWGIFQVVNHGIPFDLIQTLQLIGKQFFNLPQEEKEVYAKPPRAHTIEGYGSKVGEDVNGKKNWSDYLFHRIWPASCINHQFWPKNPPSYRAVNEEYAQEVRKVVDKLFKWLSIGLGLEADVLKEGAGGEEIEYLMKINYYPPCPRPDLTLGVASHTDLSAMTVLVP
;
A
#
# COMPACT_ATOMS: atom_id res chain seq x y z
N MET A 1 9.62 -14.50 -22.38
CA MET A 1 9.58 -13.03 -22.47
C MET A 1 10.19 -12.54 -21.17
N GLU A 2 11.23 -11.73 -21.25
CA GLU A 2 11.88 -11.15 -20.07
C GLU A 2 10.87 -10.27 -19.33
N VAL A 3 10.83 -10.33 -18.01
CA VAL A 3 9.87 -9.53 -17.22
C VAL A 3 10.44 -8.12 -17.12
N GLU A 4 10.00 -7.21 -17.97
CA GLU A 4 10.40 -5.81 -17.91
C GLU A 4 9.83 -5.12 -16.66
N ARG A 5 10.69 -4.38 -15.96
CA ARG A 5 10.34 -3.58 -14.78
C ARG A 5 10.09 -2.13 -15.17
N VAL A 6 9.12 -1.49 -14.54
CA VAL A 6 8.76 -0.11 -14.88
C VAL A 6 9.94 0.82 -14.62
N GLN A 7 10.67 0.62 -13.52
CA GLN A 7 11.86 1.42 -13.23
C GLN A 7 12.97 1.27 -14.29
N ALA A 8 13.09 0.11 -14.94
CA ALA A 8 14.09 -0.13 -15.98
C ALA A 8 13.74 0.55 -17.31
N ILE A 9 12.46 0.64 -17.66
CA ILE A 9 11.98 1.28 -18.91
C ILE A 9 11.92 2.82 -18.84
N VAL A 10 12.10 3.42 -17.65
CA VAL A 10 12.07 4.89 -17.49
C VAL A 10 13.12 5.56 -18.37
N SER A 11 14.34 5.03 -18.41
CA SER A 11 15.46 5.66 -19.10
C SER A 11 15.20 5.79 -20.61
N SER A 12 14.68 4.74 -21.26
CA SER A 12 14.28 4.77 -22.66
C SER A 12 13.04 5.63 -22.90
N SER A 13 12.03 5.53 -22.03
CA SER A 13 10.78 6.30 -22.15
C SER A 13 11.02 7.82 -22.05
N LEU A 14 11.89 8.25 -21.15
CA LEU A 14 12.26 9.66 -21.00
C LEU A 14 13.00 10.21 -22.22
N THR A 15 13.80 9.39 -22.91
CA THR A 15 14.49 9.84 -24.14
C THR A 15 13.55 9.99 -25.33
N GLU A 16 12.46 9.22 -25.36
CA GLU A 16 11.49 9.21 -26.46
C GLU A 16 10.30 10.15 -26.23
N ASP A 17 10.23 10.79 -25.05
CA ASP A 17 9.08 11.59 -24.57
C ASP A 17 7.74 10.85 -24.74
N ASN A 18 7.77 9.53 -24.52
CA ASN A 18 6.65 8.64 -24.75
C ASN A 18 6.71 7.42 -23.83
N ILE A 19 5.60 6.68 -23.74
CA ILE A 19 5.51 5.44 -22.97
C ILE A 19 5.04 4.27 -23.85
N PRO A 20 5.42 3.01 -23.52
CA PRO A 20 4.94 1.86 -24.27
C PRO A 20 3.41 1.73 -24.25
N THR A 21 2.85 1.23 -25.35
CA THR A 21 1.39 1.22 -25.59
C THR A 21 0.58 0.43 -24.58
N GLU A 22 1.19 -0.56 -23.92
CA GLU A 22 0.57 -1.31 -22.82
C GLU A 22 0.32 -0.47 -21.56
N PHE A 23 0.99 0.68 -21.40
CA PHE A 23 0.78 1.59 -20.27
C PHE A 23 -0.22 2.72 -20.59
N ILE A 24 -0.51 2.95 -21.88
CA ILE A 24 -1.46 3.96 -22.33
C ILE A 24 -2.88 3.48 -22.05
N ARG A 25 -3.62 4.22 -21.23
CA ARG A 25 -5.00 3.93 -20.85
C ARG A 25 -5.98 4.19 -22.01
N PRO A 26 -7.12 3.48 -22.04
CA PRO A 26 -8.29 3.91 -22.81
C PRO A 26 -8.62 5.37 -22.54
N GLU A 27 -9.14 6.10 -23.53
CA GLU A 27 -9.39 7.55 -23.46
C GLU A 27 -10.25 7.94 -22.24
N ASP A 28 -11.27 7.14 -21.92
CA ASP A 28 -12.16 7.31 -20.78
C ASP A 28 -11.53 6.98 -19.41
N GLU A 29 -10.33 6.40 -19.40
CA GLU A 29 -9.53 6.13 -18.19
C GLU A 29 -8.26 7.01 -18.09
N GLN A 30 -7.98 7.85 -19.10
CA GLN A 30 -6.77 8.67 -19.10
C GLN A 30 -6.83 9.76 -18.03
N PRO A 31 -5.76 9.95 -17.23
CA PRO A 31 -5.70 11.02 -16.23
C PRO A 31 -5.97 12.41 -16.78
N ALA A 32 -5.60 12.70 -18.04
CA ALA A 32 -5.94 13.97 -18.70
C ALA A 32 -7.43 14.33 -18.68
N ILE A 33 -8.29 13.31 -18.69
CA ILE A 33 -9.75 13.45 -18.79
C ILE A 33 -10.41 13.18 -17.42
N THR A 34 -9.90 12.19 -16.69
CA THR A 34 -10.53 11.67 -15.47
C THR A 34 -10.08 12.35 -14.19
N THR A 35 -8.95 13.08 -14.20
CA THR A 35 -8.47 13.76 -13.00
C THR A 35 -9.46 14.85 -12.59
N PHE A 36 -9.93 14.77 -11.35
CA PHE A 36 -10.78 15.80 -10.79
C PHE A 36 -9.95 17.06 -10.50
N HIS A 37 -10.28 18.17 -11.18
CA HIS A 37 -9.63 19.47 -11.02
C HIS A 37 -10.42 20.45 -10.13
N GLY A 38 -11.40 19.94 -9.38
CA GLY A 38 -12.18 20.75 -8.45
C GLY A 38 -11.49 20.97 -7.10
N PRO A 39 -12.24 21.48 -6.10
CA PRO A 39 -11.73 21.67 -4.74
C PRO A 39 -11.26 20.34 -4.15
N ILE A 40 -10.12 20.35 -3.44
CA ILE A 40 -9.62 19.17 -2.76
C ILE A 40 -10.70 18.66 -1.79
N PRO A 41 -11.15 17.39 -1.89
CA PRO A 41 -12.11 16.83 -0.95
C PRO A 41 -11.55 16.88 0.48
N ASP A 42 -12.39 17.31 1.42
CA ASP A 42 -12.03 17.39 2.84
C ASP A 42 -12.14 16.01 3.49
N ILE A 43 -11.15 15.16 3.24
CA ILE A 43 -11.06 13.82 3.83
C ILE A 43 -10.96 13.96 5.35
N PRO A 44 -11.83 13.30 6.14
CA PRO A 44 -11.84 13.46 7.59
C PRO A 44 -10.47 13.16 8.21
N VAL A 45 -10.06 14.00 9.16
CA VAL A 45 -8.85 13.80 9.98
C VAL A 45 -9.28 13.53 11.41
N ILE A 46 -8.84 12.40 11.96
CA ILE A 46 -9.24 11.92 13.28
C ILE A 46 -8.02 11.89 14.21
N ASP A 47 -8.10 12.62 15.31
CA ASP A 47 -7.05 12.70 16.32
C ASP A 47 -7.22 11.61 17.38
N PHE A 48 -6.28 10.65 17.44
CA PHE A 48 -6.31 9.55 18.41
C PHE A 48 -5.92 9.98 19.83
N SER A 49 -5.48 11.22 20.02
CA SER A 49 -5.17 11.80 21.33
C SER A 49 -6.33 12.56 21.97
N ASP A 50 -7.48 12.65 21.29
CA ASP A 50 -8.69 13.24 21.87
C ASP A 50 -9.07 12.48 23.17
N PRO A 51 -9.17 13.16 24.33
CA PRO A 51 -9.55 12.52 25.58
C PRO A 51 -10.99 12.00 25.58
N ASP A 52 -11.86 12.50 24.69
CA ASP A 52 -13.22 12.02 24.50
C ASP A 52 -13.24 10.84 23.52
N GLN A 53 -13.13 9.62 24.07
CA GLN A 53 -13.16 8.40 23.27
C GLN A 53 -14.50 8.22 22.52
N ASP A 54 -15.62 8.70 23.06
CA ASP A 54 -16.92 8.58 22.40
C ASP A 54 -16.96 9.49 21.16
N ASN A 55 -16.31 10.65 21.22
CA ASN A 55 -16.12 11.50 20.06
C ASN A 55 -15.28 10.80 18.97
N ILE A 56 -14.16 10.16 19.34
CA ILE A 56 -13.34 9.37 18.40
C ILE A 56 -14.18 8.28 17.72
N ILE A 57 -14.91 7.48 18.50
CA ILE A 57 -15.76 6.40 17.98
C ILE A 57 -16.77 6.95 16.97
N ARG A 58 -17.45 8.05 17.31
CA ARG A 58 -18.44 8.70 16.44
C ARG A 58 -17.82 9.20 15.14
N LEU A 59 -16.64 9.84 15.21
CA LEU A 59 -15.93 10.34 14.03
C LEU A 59 -15.49 9.19 13.11
N ILE A 60 -14.95 8.11 13.67
CA ILE A 60 -14.53 6.92 12.92
C ILE A 60 -15.74 6.27 12.23
N ALA A 61 -16.84 6.07 12.95
CA ALA A 61 -18.04 5.44 12.40
C ALA A 61 -18.64 6.28 11.26
N ASN A 62 -18.73 7.61 11.44
CA ASN A 62 -19.25 8.51 10.42
C ASN A 62 -18.32 8.57 9.19
N ALA A 63 -17.01 8.75 9.39
CA ALA A 63 -16.05 8.78 8.28
C ALA A 63 -16.05 7.46 7.51
N SER A 64 -16.13 6.32 8.19
CA SER A 64 -16.18 5.01 7.55
C SER A 64 -17.47 4.79 6.75
N ARG A 65 -18.61 5.30 7.24
CA ARG A 65 -19.90 5.23 6.54
C ARG A 65 -19.95 6.14 5.32
N ASP A 66 -19.51 7.38 5.47
CA ASP A 66 -19.76 8.43 4.49
C ASP A 66 -18.62 8.52 3.44
N TRP A 67 -17.39 8.20 3.84
CA TRP A 67 -16.20 8.29 2.98
C TRP A 67 -15.55 6.94 2.67
N GLY A 68 -15.55 6.01 3.62
CA GLY A 68 -14.78 4.76 3.53
C GLY A 68 -13.26 4.95 3.63
N ILE A 69 -12.79 6.20 3.83
CA ILE A 69 -11.39 6.57 4.03
C ILE A 69 -11.30 7.79 4.97
N PHE A 70 -10.27 7.84 5.79
CA PHE A 70 -9.95 8.99 6.65
C PHE A 70 -8.47 8.97 7.02
N GLN A 71 -7.96 10.11 7.47
CA GLN A 71 -6.62 10.25 8.01
C GLN A 71 -6.67 10.09 9.53
N VAL A 72 -5.62 9.50 10.10
CA VAL A 72 -5.43 9.44 11.55
C VAL A 72 -4.18 10.21 11.94
N VAL A 73 -4.26 11.01 12.98
CA VAL A 73 -3.13 11.74 13.56
C VAL A 73 -2.99 11.38 15.04
N ASN A 74 -1.79 11.59 15.60
CA ASN A 74 -1.46 11.18 16.97
C ASN A 74 -1.77 9.69 17.26
N HIS A 75 -1.64 8.84 16.23
CA HIS A 75 -1.96 7.40 16.28
C HIS A 75 -1.04 6.58 17.20
N GLY A 76 0.13 7.15 17.57
CA GLY A 76 1.08 6.56 18.52
C GLY A 76 2.22 5.75 17.91
N ILE A 77 2.26 5.62 16.58
CA ILE A 77 3.44 5.05 15.89
C ILE A 77 4.56 6.09 15.93
N PRO A 78 5.78 5.77 16.40
CA PRO A 78 6.89 6.70 16.43
C PRO A 78 7.18 7.29 15.04
N PHE A 79 7.32 8.62 14.97
CA PHE A 79 7.58 9.31 13.72
C PHE A 79 8.89 8.85 13.06
N ASP A 80 9.94 8.68 13.85
CA ASP A 80 11.26 8.21 13.38
C ASP A 80 11.19 6.79 12.77
N LEU A 81 10.29 5.94 13.28
CA LEU A 81 10.06 4.61 12.72
C LEU A 81 9.42 4.69 11.33
N ILE A 82 8.43 5.56 11.14
CA ILE A 82 7.80 5.81 9.83
C ILE A 82 8.83 6.34 8.84
N GLN A 83 9.64 7.33 9.24
CA GLN A 83 10.72 7.86 8.39
C GLN A 83 11.73 6.78 8.00
N THR A 84 12.11 5.95 8.96
CA THR A 84 13.06 4.84 8.72
C THR A 84 12.44 3.80 7.79
N LEU A 85 11.16 3.45 7.96
CA LEU A 85 10.42 2.54 7.08
C LEU A 85 10.41 3.05 5.62
N GLN A 86 10.07 4.33 5.41
CA GLN A 86 10.12 4.96 4.08
C GLN A 86 11.53 4.95 3.50
N LEU A 87 12.55 5.26 4.32
CA LEU A 87 13.95 5.28 3.91
C LEU A 87 14.43 3.90 3.44
N ILE A 88 14.16 2.84 4.20
CA ILE A 88 14.60 1.48 3.82
C ILE A 88 13.88 0.97 2.57
N GLY A 89 12.61 1.33 2.38
CA GLY A 89 11.86 1.03 1.16
C GLY A 89 12.49 1.72 -0.04
N LYS A 90 12.81 3.01 0.09
CA LYS A 90 13.52 3.76 -0.94
C LYS A 90 14.92 3.18 -1.24
N GLN A 91 15.66 2.79 -0.21
CA GLN A 91 16.97 2.15 -0.36
C GLN A 91 16.87 0.84 -1.15
N PHE A 92 15.88 0.00 -0.86
CA PHE A 92 15.63 -1.23 -1.63
C PHE A 92 15.40 -0.92 -3.12
N PHE A 93 14.53 0.04 -3.47
CA PHE A 93 14.27 0.37 -4.88
C PHE A 93 15.46 1.06 -5.58
N ASN A 94 16.40 1.61 -4.82
CA ASN A 94 17.65 2.17 -5.35
C ASN A 94 18.76 1.12 -5.55
N LEU A 95 18.54 -0.14 -5.15
CA LEU A 95 19.50 -1.22 -5.41
C LEU A 95 19.61 -1.52 -6.91
N PRO A 96 20.75 -2.11 -7.35
CA PRO A 96 20.88 -2.69 -8.68
C PRO A 96 19.72 -3.65 -8.99
N GLN A 97 19.31 -3.69 -10.27
CA GLN A 97 18.19 -4.52 -10.69
C GLN A 97 18.38 -6.00 -10.31
N GLU A 98 19.58 -6.54 -10.51
CA GLU A 98 19.95 -7.91 -10.18
C GLU A 98 19.71 -8.25 -8.70
N GLU A 99 19.98 -7.31 -7.78
CA GLU A 99 19.73 -7.51 -6.34
C GLU A 99 18.24 -7.52 -6.01
N LYS A 100 17.42 -6.72 -6.71
CA LYS A 100 15.96 -6.70 -6.52
C LYS A 100 15.32 -7.97 -7.09
N GLU A 101 15.82 -8.48 -8.22
CA GLU A 101 15.31 -9.70 -8.85
C GLU A 101 15.50 -10.97 -8.00
N VAL A 102 16.43 -10.98 -7.05
CA VAL A 102 16.54 -12.07 -6.06
C VAL A 102 15.24 -12.27 -5.29
N TYR A 103 14.46 -11.20 -5.11
CA TYR A 103 13.18 -11.21 -4.40
C TYR A 103 11.99 -11.35 -5.34
N ALA A 104 12.20 -11.52 -6.64
CA ALA A 104 11.12 -11.52 -7.62
C ALA A 104 10.06 -12.58 -7.30
N LYS A 105 8.79 -12.20 -7.45
CA LYS A 105 7.68 -13.14 -7.36
C LYS A 105 7.91 -14.25 -8.40
N PRO A 106 8.05 -15.53 -8.00
CA PRO A 106 8.35 -16.58 -8.95
C PRO A 106 7.19 -16.79 -9.94
N PRO A 107 7.47 -17.00 -11.24
CA PRO A 107 6.44 -17.32 -12.22
C PRO A 107 5.67 -18.57 -11.80
N ARG A 108 4.34 -18.55 -11.93
CA ARG A 108 3.43 -19.69 -11.61
C ARG A 108 3.46 -20.16 -10.15
N ALA A 109 4.12 -19.43 -9.24
CA ALA A 109 4.01 -19.73 -7.82
C ALA A 109 2.65 -19.28 -7.27
N HIS A 110 2.11 -20.09 -6.36
CA HIS A 110 0.86 -19.81 -5.63
C HIS A 110 1.01 -18.66 -4.62
N THR A 111 2.25 -18.25 -4.32
CA THR A 111 2.49 -17.09 -3.45
C THR A 111 2.16 -15.78 -4.18
N ILE A 112 1.63 -14.83 -3.42
CA ILE A 112 1.43 -13.44 -3.82
C ILE A 112 2.66 -12.57 -3.54
N GLU A 113 3.60 -13.08 -2.74
CA GLU A 113 4.76 -12.35 -2.25
C GLU A 113 5.90 -12.25 -3.29
N GLY A 114 6.69 -11.20 -3.16
CA GLY A 114 7.89 -10.93 -3.95
C GLY A 114 7.90 -9.53 -4.55
N TYR A 115 9.05 -9.20 -5.12
CA TYR A 115 9.28 -8.05 -5.97
C TYR A 115 8.64 -8.28 -7.34
N GLY A 116 7.99 -7.25 -7.86
CA GLY A 116 7.18 -7.37 -9.05
C GLY A 116 6.90 -6.04 -9.70
N SER A 117 6.45 -6.12 -10.94
CA SER A 117 5.63 -5.08 -11.57
C SER A 117 4.28 -5.77 -11.75
N LYS A 118 3.16 -5.08 -11.51
CA LYS A 118 1.87 -5.74 -11.66
C LYS A 118 1.65 -5.97 -13.16
N VAL A 119 2.03 -7.15 -13.65
CA VAL A 119 1.67 -7.68 -14.98
C VAL A 119 0.26 -8.28 -14.91
N GLY A 120 -0.60 -7.65 -14.11
CA GLY A 120 -2.03 -7.89 -14.18
C GLY A 120 -2.51 -6.96 -15.26
N GLU A 121 -2.65 -7.51 -16.46
CA GLU A 121 -3.61 -7.02 -17.44
C GLU A 121 -4.87 -6.63 -16.65
N ASP A 122 -5.25 -5.36 -16.68
CA ASP A 122 -6.63 -5.05 -16.38
C ASP A 122 -7.55 -5.78 -17.38
N VAL A 123 -8.87 -5.61 -17.28
CA VAL A 123 -9.82 -6.27 -18.19
C VAL A 123 -9.48 -6.03 -19.68
N ASN A 124 -8.67 -5.00 -19.97
CA ASN A 124 -8.26 -4.57 -21.30
C ASN A 124 -6.77 -4.82 -21.64
N GLY A 125 -6.01 -5.56 -20.82
CA GLY A 125 -4.62 -5.88 -21.13
C GLY A 125 -3.60 -4.80 -20.73
N LYS A 126 -4.00 -3.73 -20.02
CA LYS A 126 -3.09 -2.61 -19.69
C LYS A 126 -2.30 -2.85 -18.41
N LYS A 127 -1.08 -2.31 -18.39
CA LYS A 127 -0.14 -2.35 -17.26
C LYS A 127 -0.18 -1.06 -16.46
N ASN A 128 0.20 -1.17 -15.18
CA ASN A 128 0.36 -0.01 -14.29
C ASN A 128 1.80 0.52 -14.34
N TRP A 129 1.96 1.84 -14.25
CA TRP A 129 3.28 2.50 -14.16
C TRP A 129 3.85 2.43 -12.73
N SER A 130 4.08 1.21 -12.25
CA SER A 130 4.59 0.95 -10.90
C SER A 130 5.34 -0.37 -10.79
N ASP A 131 6.38 -0.37 -9.97
CA ASP A 131 6.96 -1.58 -9.39
C ASP A 131 6.50 -1.71 -7.92
N TYR A 132 6.61 -2.91 -7.35
CA TYR A 132 6.25 -3.16 -5.97
C TYR A 132 7.12 -4.23 -5.32
N LEU A 133 7.20 -4.19 -3.99
CA LEU A 133 7.61 -5.31 -3.15
C LEU A 133 6.45 -5.65 -2.22
N PHE A 134 5.99 -6.91 -2.25
CA PHE A 134 4.85 -7.37 -1.47
C PHE A 134 5.23 -8.57 -0.62
N HIS A 135 5.00 -8.52 0.69
CA HIS A 135 5.37 -9.61 1.60
C HIS A 135 4.54 -9.54 2.89
N ARG A 136 4.43 -10.67 3.60
CA ARG A 136 3.78 -10.75 4.90
C ARG A 136 4.67 -10.19 6.00
N ILE A 137 4.05 -9.48 6.94
CA ILE A 137 4.69 -8.92 8.14
C ILE A 137 4.08 -9.42 9.46
N TRP A 138 2.93 -10.08 9.42
CA TRP A 138 2.28 -10.72 10.57
C TRP A 138 1.26 -11.78 10.10
N PRO A 139 0.99 -12.85 10.88
CA PRO A 139 1.70 -13.28 12.08
C PRO A 139 3.09 -13.86 11.77
N ALA A 140 3.96 -13.94 12.78
CA ALA A 140 5.34 -14.42 12.61
C ALA A 140 5.44 -15.81 11.99
N SER A 141 4.45 -16.68 12.26
CA SER A 141 4.32 -18.02 11.68
C SER A 141 4.15 -18.04 10.17
N CYS A 142 3.59 -16.97 9.57
CA CYS A 142 3.32 -16.87 8.14
C CYS A 142 4.36 -16.01 7.39
N ILE A 143 5.35 -15.43 8.09
CA ILE A 143 6.37 -14.60 7.44
C ILE A 143 7.33 -15.48 6.65
N ASN A 144 7.43 -15.21 5.35
CA ASN A 144 8.40 -15.84 4.48
C ASN A 144 9.59 -14.89 4.23
N HIS A 145 10.64 -15.04 5.05
CA HIS A 145 11.84 -14.20 4.98
C HIS A 145 12.62 -14.31 3.65
N GLN A 146 12.31 -15.25 2.76
CA GLN A 146 12.91 -15.28 1.43
C GLN A 146 12.55 -14.05 0.59
N PHE A 147 11.40 -13.41 0.88
CA PHE A 147 10.93 -12.20 0.20
C PHE A 147 11.29 -10.90 0.95
N TRP A 148 12.06 -11.00 2.03
CA TRP A 148 12.51 -9.85 2.79
C TRP A 148 13.91 -9.42 2.34
N PRO A 149 14.08 -8.18 1.86
CA PRO A 149 15.38 -7.59 1.55
C PRO A 149 16.40 -7.78 2.66
N LYS A 150 17.61 -8.22 2.26
CA LYS A 150 18.79 -8.26 3.12
C LYS A 150 19.55 -6.93 3.10
N ASN A 151 19.36 -6.15 2.03
CA ASN A 151 19.88 -4.81 1.84
C ASN A 151 18.67 -3.85 1.74
N PRO A 152 18.58 -2.81 2.58
CA PRO A 152 19.49 -2.49 3.69
C PRO A 152 19.40 -3.52 4.84
N PRO A 153 20.49 -3.76 5.63
CA PRO A 153 20.48 -4.73 6.74
C PRO A 153 19.44 -4.46 7.82
N SER A 154 19.00 -3.20 7.96
CA SER A 154 17.95 -2.79 8.89
C SER A 154 16.55 -3.17 8.44
N TYR A 155 16.34 -3.63 7.19
CA TYR A 155 15.01 -3.85 6.62
C TYR A 155 14.12 -4.73 7.50
N ARG A 156 14.69 -5.83 7.99
CA ARG A 156 13.98 -6.80 8.83
C ARG A 156 13.54 -6.18 10.15
N ALA A 157 14.49 -5.64 10.92
CA ALA A 157 14.21 -5.11 12.25
C ALA A 157 13.16 -3.99 12.20
N VAL A 158 13.26 -3.10 11.21
CA VAL A 158 12.31 -1.98 11.03
C VAL A 158 10.92 -2.48 10.65
N ASN A 159 10.79 -3.50 9.77
CA ASN A 159 9.48 -4.06 9.43
C ASN A 159 8.85 -4.84 10.60
N GLU A 160 9.65 -5.56 11.39
CA GLU A 160 9.19 -6.26 12.60
C GLU A 160 8.69 -5.26 13.66
N GLU A 161 9.42 -4.16 13.88
CA GLU A 161 9.00 -3.08 14.79
C GLU A 161 7.74 -2.37 14.29
N TYR A 162 7.69 -2.01 13.00
CA TYR A 162 6.51 -1.39 12.40
C TYR A 162 5.27 -2.29 12.48
N ALA A 163 5.43 -3.60 12.24
CA ALA A 163 4.34 -4.57 12.38
C ALA A 163 3.75 -4.61 13.80
N GLN A 164 4.57 -4.39 14.83
CA GLN A 164 4.08 -4.30 16.22
C GLN A 164 3.31 -3.02 16.45
N GLU A 165 3.80 -1.88 15.97
CA GLU A 165 3.16 -0.58 16.19
C GLU A 165 1.87 -0.41 15.38
N VAL A 166 1.85 -0.84 14.12
CA VAL A 166 0.65 -0.72 13.26
C VAL A 166 -0.50 -1.59 13.77
N ARG A 167 -0.21 -2.77 14.35
CA ARG A 167 -1.24 -3.63 14.96
C ARG A 167 -1.97 -2.93 16.11
N LYS A 168 -1.27 -2.16 16.94
CA LYS A 168 -1.90 -1.38 18.03
C LYS A 168 -2.89 -0.35 17.48
N VAL A 169 -2.56 0.27 16.33
CA VAL A 169 -3.45 1.21 15.65
C VAL A 169 -4.67 0.49 15.07
N VAL A 170 -4.45 -0.62 14.38
CA VAL A 170 -5.52 -1.43 13.76
C VAL A 170 -6.45 -2.05 14.81
N ASP A 171 -5.92 -2.53 15.94
CA ASP A 171 -6.71 -3.04 17.06
C ASP A 171 -7.65 -1.96 17.62
N LYS A 172 -7.16 -0.73 17.81
CA LYS A 172 -7.99 0.41 18.21
C LYS A 172 -9.08 0.71 17.17
N LEU A 173 -8.72 0.70 15.89
CA LEU A 173 -9.66 0.96 14.80
C LEU A 173 -10.78 -0.09 14.75
N PHE A 174 -10.45 -1.39 14.79
CA PHE A 174 -11.47 -2.45 14.85
C PHE A 174 -12.37 -2.32 16.08
N LYS A 175 -11.78 -2.00 17.24
CA LYS A 175 -12.53 -1.77 18.47
C LYS A 175 -13.53 -0.63 18.33
N TRP A 176 -13.06 0.53 17.90
CA TRP A 176 -13.89 1.72 17.78
C TRP A 176 -14.93 1.60 16.68
N LEU A 177 -14.62 0.92 15.57
CA LEU A 177 -15.58 0.59 14.53
C LEU A 177 -16.68 -0.33 15.04
N SER A 178 -16.33 -1.37 15.81
CA SER A 178 -17.32 -2.30 16.38
C SER A 178 -18.29 -1.56 17.30
N ILE A 179 -17.75 -0.76 18.24
CA ILE A 179 -18.57 0.04 19.17
C ILE A 179 -19.42 1.07 18.40
N GLY A 180 -18.85 1.71 17.37
CA GLY A 180 -19.57 2.67 16.52
C GLY A 180 -20.73 2.05 15.73
N LEU A 181 -20.71 0.74 15.51
CA LEU A 181 -21.82 -0.03 14.93
C LEU A 181 -22.82 -0.55 15.98
N GLY A 182 -22.59 -0.28 17.27
CA GLY A 182 -23.40 -0.80 18.37
C GLY A 182 -23.11 -2.27 18.69
N LEU A 183 -21.92 -2.76 18.35
CA LEU A 183 -21.46 -4.13 18.61
C LEU A 183 -20.51 -4.15 19.82
N GLU A 184 -20.26 -5.35 20.35
CA GLU A 184 -19.18 -5.57 21.31
C GLU A 184 -17.81 -5.28 20.67
N ALA A 185 -16.87 -4.81 21.48
CA ALA A 185 -15.59 -4.23 21.04
C ALA A 185 -14.82 -5.09 20.01
N ASP A 186 -14.80 -6.40 20.16
CA ASP A 186 -13.92 -7.26 19.38
C ASP A 186 -14.60 -7.91 18.15
N VAL A 187 -15.90 -7.64 17.91
CA VAL A 187 -16.69 -8.35 16.88
C VAL A 187 -16.08 -8.23 15.48
N LEU A 188 -15.67 -7.02 15.06
CA LEU A 188 -15.06 -6.86 13.73
C LEU A 188 -13.67 -7.47 13.63
N LYS A 189 -12.87 -7.43 14.71
CA LYS A 189 -11.55 -8.05 14.75
C LYS A 189 -11.68 -9.56 14.61
N GLU A 190 -12.57 -10.19 15.39
CA GLU A 190 -12.85 -11.62 15.29
C GLU A 190 -13.37 -12.01 13.90
N GLY A 191 -14.27 -11.20 13.33
CA GLY A 191 -14.77 -11.40 11.96
C GLY A 191 -13.69 -11.30 10.87
N ALA A 192 -12.63 -10.53 11.11
CA ALA A 192 -11.49 -10.39 10.19
C ALA A 192 -10.43 -11.48 10.36
N GLY A 193 -10.53 -12.35 11.38
CA GLY A 193 -9.56 -13.43 11.66
C GLY A 193 -8.98 -13.41 13.07
N GLY A 194 -9.39 -12.49 13.94
CA GLY A 194 -8.97 -12.42 15.34
C GLY A 194 -7.46 -12.21 15.48
N GLU A 195 -6.79 -13.09 16.23
CA GLU A 195 -5.34 -13.05 16.40
C GLU A 195 -4.56 -13.62 15.18
N GLU A 196 -5.25 -14.32 14.28
CA GLU A 196 -4.68 -14.91 13.05
C GLU A 196 -4.81 -13.98 11.83
N ILE A 197 -5.23 -12.72 12.02
CA ILE A 197 -5.26 -11.72 10.94
C ILE A 197 -3.88 -11.61 10.29
N GLU A 198 -3.80 -11.85 8.98
CA GLU A 198 -2.58 -11.64 8.20
C GLU A 198 -2.40 -10.15 7.87
N TYR A 199 -1.20 -9.62 8.12
CA TYR A 199 -0.81 -8.28 7.68
C TYR A 199 0.18 -8.40 6.53
N LEU A 200 -0.15 -7.74 5.42
CA LEU A 200 0.70 -7.71 4.24
C LEU A 200 1.22 -6.28 4.03
N MET A 201 2.52 -6.16 3.77
CA MET A 201 3.18 -4.91 3.44
C MET A 201 3.36 -4.84 1.93
N LYS A 202 2.83 -3.77 1.31
CA LYS A 202 3.05 -3.45 -0.10
C LYS A 202 3.79 -2.14 -0.24
N ILE A 203 5.07 -2.20 -0.59
CA ILE A 203 5.85 -1.02 -0.93
C ILE A 203 5.64 -0.77 -2.43
N ASN A 204 4.90 0.28 -2.77
CA ASN A 204 4.70 0.69 -4.16
C ASN A 204 5.77 1.72 -4.55
N TYR A 205 6.40 1.52 -5.69
CA TYR A 205 7.35 2.46 -6.28
C TYR A 205 6.79 2.95 -7.61
N TYR A 206 6.58 4.27 -7.69
CA TYR A 206 6.07 4.95 -8.88
C TYR A 206 7.22 5.74 -9.50
N PRO A 207 7.92 5.20 -10.53
CA PRO A 207 8.99 5.92 -11.18
C PRO A 207 8.45 7.17 -11.92
N PRO A 208 9.29 8.18 -12.20
CA PRO A 208 8.92 9.30 -13.06
C PRO A 208 8.35 8.80 -14.41
N CYS A 209 7.33 9.48 -14.91
CA CYS A 209 6.66 9.15 -16.17
C CYS A 209 6.72 10.36 -17.11
N PRO A 210 7.13 10.20 -18.39
CA PRO A 210 7.10 11.30 -19.36
C PRO A 210 5.68 11.67 -19.79
N ARG A 211 4.73 10.72 -19.73
CA ARG A 211 3.33 10.90 -20.12
C ARG A 211 2.36 10.54 -18.98
N PRO A 212 2.40 11.27 -17.85
CA PRO A 212 1.53 10.99 -16.70
C PRO A 212 0.06 11.24 -17.02
N ASP A 213 -0.22 11.98 -18.09
CA ASP A 213 -1.55 12.24 -18.65
C ASP A 213 -2.21 11.00 -19.27
N LEU A 214 -1.43 9.96 -19.60
CA LEU A 214 -1.87 8.76 -20.31
C LEU A 214 -1.85 7.47 -19.50
N THR A 215 -1.22 7.44 -18.32
CA THR A 215 -1.00 6.20 -17.56
C THR A 215 -1.34 6.34 -16.09
N LEU A 216 -1.55 5.21 -15.42
CA LEU A 216 -1.88 5.14 -14.01
C LEU A 216 -0.80 4.36 -13.26
N GLY A 217 -0.35 4.90 -12.13
CA GLY A 217 0.48 4.16 -11.18
C GLY A 217 -0.27 2.98 -10.57
N VAL A 218 -1.57 3.14 -10.33
CA VAL A 218 -2.48 2.05 -9.97
C VAL A 218 -3.84 2.30 -10.61
N ALA A 219 -4.38 1.29 -11.29
CA ALA A 219 -5.74 1.35 -11.83
C ALA A 219 -6.79 1.52 -10.72
N SER A 220 -7.96 2.07 -11.06
CA SER A 220 -9.09 2.21 -10.14
C SER A 220 -9.48 0.85 -9.57
N HIS A 221 -9.59 0.76 -8.25
CA HIS A 221 -9.98 -0.45 -7.53
C HIS A 221 -10.47 -0.12 -6.12
N THR A 222 -11.13 -1.09 -5.51
CA THR A 222 -11.35 -1.14 -4.06
C THR A 222 -10.40 -2.17 -3.45
N ASP A 223 -9.90 -1.89 -2.25
CA ASP A 223 -9.08 -2.85 -1.53
C ASP A 223 -9.90 -4.09 -1.14
N LEU A 224 -9.27 -5.27 -1.21
CA LEU A 224 -9.85 -6.54 -0.78
C LEU A 224 -9.55 -6.85 0.69
N SER A 225 -8.77 -6.01 1.36
CA SER A 225 -8.44 -6.14 2.79
C SER A 225 -9.65 -5.78 3.66
N ALA A 226 -9.65 -6.27 4.91
CA ALA A 226 -10.57 -5.76 5.91
C ALA A 226 -10.28 -4.28 6.24
N MET A 227 -9.01 -3.89 6.19
CA MET A 227 -8.53 -2.54 6.47
C MET A 227 -7.16 -2.34 5.82
N THR A 228 -6.90 -1.12 5.32
CA THR A 228 -5.58 -0.71 4.81
C THR A 228 -5.08 0.49 5.60
N VAL A 229 -3.84 0.43 6.09
CA VAL A 229 -3.12 1.58 6.64
C VAL A 229 -2.07 2.00 5.63
N LEU A 230 -2.25 3.18 5.04
CA LEU A 230 -1.34 3.75 4.06
C LEU A 230 -0.39 4.74 4.72
N VAL A 231 0.92 4.52 4.54
CA VAL A 231 1.95 5.53 4.76
C VAL A 231 2.29 6.13 3.39
N PRO A 232 2.02 7.43 3.16
CA PRO A 232 2.28 8.09 1.87
C PRO A 232 3.77 8.28 1.59
#